data_AF-B6QU31-F1
#
_entry.id   AF-B6QU31-F1
#
_cell.length_a   1.000
_cell.length_b   1.000
_cell.length_c   1.000
_cell.angle_alpha   90.00
_cell.angle_beta   90.00
_cell.angle_gamma   90.00
#
_symmetry.space_group_name_H-M   'P 1'
#
loop_
_entity.id
_entity.type
_entity.pdbx_description
1 polymer ?
#
loop_
_entity_poly.entity_id
_entity_poly.type
_entity_poly.pdbx_seq_one_letter_code
_entity_poly.pdbx_strand_id
1 'polypeptide(L)'
;MVRLNEMIESLKALETDRRLSYLAPQEGHDEEEGVTAEEGTYTEEDFLKEARLNPKQLFDFVYRRQMHIMKQYRILYQEHEEDLAEKDDLKEEFDALKAEHKKVRKNMEQLQSQHQELEADRDMFRDAFARVQLRVSIEPGTAGATANHATDRTPKSTKLPKGSKLSDGAEPTFESWLIDMRASLDNNRDHYETPGTRMAFVKRMCEGRASKHLLPRMRDDSPNPFTDAEDMFEHLKTIFLDVNRVNKAKDKLYILQMKKDTRFQDFLADFTQLAQDSELEISSWKNELYRKLNFEMQHAVMKEADEEGMGWAAFVNACYKTANRLEQINLAKDRIQRRGGAARSNTANNNSNPASRASTPGTGQAKEAYMTP
;
A
#
# COMPACT_ATOMS: atom_id res chain seq x y z
N MET A 1 -12.17 3.95 14.34
CA MET A 1 -12.21 2.56 14.86
C MET A 1 -11.49 2.42 16.20
N VAL A 2 -10.25 2.91 16.34
CA VAL A 2 -9.51 2.86 17.63
C VAL A 2 -10.24 3.67 18.73
N ARG A 3 -10.59 4.95 18.47
CA ARG A 3 -11.32 5.80 19.44
C ARG A 3 -12.68 5.26 19.89
N LEU A 4 -13.49 4.74 18.96
CA LEU A 4 -14.78 4.10 19.27
C LEU A 4 -14.60 2.89 20.20
N ASN A 5 -13.53 2.11 19.99
CA ASN A 5 -13.22 0.96 20.82
C ASN A 5 -12.72 1.39 22.21
N GLU A 6 -11.94 2.47 22.29
CA GLU A 6 -11.53 3.10 23.56
C GLU A 6 -12.74 3.65 24.33
N MET A 7 -13.71 4.27 23.66
CA MET A 7 -14.95 4.74 24.26
C MET A 7 -15.80 3.58 24.78
N ILE A 8 -15.94 2.48 24.02
CA ILE A 8 -16.65 1.27 24.44
C ILE A 8 -15.97 0.62 25.65
N GLU A 9 -14.65 0.52 25.66
CA GLU A 9 -13.91 0.00 26.81
C GLU A 9 -14.00 0.94 28.02
N SER A 10 -14.04 2.26 27.83
CA SER A 10 -14.29 3.24 28.91
C SER A 10 -15.70 3.08 29.49
N LEU A 11 -16.71 2.87 28.65
CA LEU A 11 -18.08 2.62 29.07
C LEU A 11 -18.25 1.28 29.79
N LYS A 12 -17.56 0.23 29.35
CA LYS A 12 -17.52 -1.07 30.06
C LYS A 12 -16.80 -0.97 31.40
N ALA A 13 -15.74 -0.16 31.49
CA ALA A 13 -15.05 0.12 32.74
C ALA A 13 -15.91 0.94 33.72
N LEU A 14 -16.91 1.67 33.22
CA LEU A 14 -17.95 2.32 34.03
C LEU A 14 -19.02 1.33 34.56
N GLU A 15 -19.15 0.14 33.96
CA GLU A 15 -20.20 -0.86 34.24
C GLU A 15 -19.81 -1.90 35.32
N THR A 16 -18.53 -1.98 35.72
CA THR A 16 -18.05 -2.90 36.77
C THR A 16 -18.51 -2.44 38.16
N ASP A 17 -19.62 -3.05 38.63
CA ASP A 17 -20.33 -2.91 39.92
C ASP A 17 -19.83 -1.83 40.91
N ARG A 18 -20.18 -0.57 40.62
CA ARG A 18 -19.88 0.64 41.42
C ARG A 18 -20.99 1.03 42.41
N ARG A 19 -21.90 0.11 42.75
CA ARG A 19 -23.09 0.38 43.59
C ARG A 19 -22.79 1.00 44.96
N LEU A 20 -21.56 0.82 45.46
CA LEU A 20 -21.06 1.37 46.72
C LEU A 20 -19.86 2.32 46.54
N SER A 21 -19.64 2.84 45.32
CA SER A 21 -18.60 3.83 45.04
C SER A 21 -18.98 5.21 45.53
N TYR A 22 -17.99 5.99 45.96
CA TYR A 22 -18.19 7.33 46.47
C TYR A 22 -16.98 8.21 46.13
N LEU A 23 -17.17 9.53 46.21
CA LEU A 23 -16.12 10.52 46.00
C LEU A 23 -15.89 11.27 47.32
N ALA A 24 -14.73 11.05 47.93
CA ALA A 24 -14.35 11.72 49.19
C ALA A 24 -13.99 13.19 48.93
N PRO A 25 -14.32 14.12 49.85
CA PRO A 25 -13.82 15.49 49.83
C PRO A 25 -12.35 15.46 50.23
N GLN A 26 -11.48 16.05 49.41
CA GLN A 26 -10.14 16.39 49.88
C GLN A 26 -10.22 17.57 50.83
N GLU A 27 -9.58 17.46 52.00
CA GLU A 27 -9.44 18.57 52.94
C GLU A 27 -8.72 19.74 52.25
N GLY A 28 -9.45 20.83 52.02
CA GLY A 28 -8.85 22.15 51.81
C GLY A 28 -8.87 22.76 50.42
N HIS A 29 -9.56 22.22 49.41
CA HIS A 29 -9.65 22.88 48.10
C HIS A 29 -11.05 22.87 47.50
N ASP A 30 -11.70 24.03 47.58
CA ASP A 30 -12.79 24.40 46.69
C ASP A 30 -12.21 24.61 45.28
N GLU A 31 -12.76 23.88 44.31
CA GLU A 31 -12.89 24.31 42.91
C GLU A 31 -11.63 24.63 42.09
N GLU A 32 -10.60 23.77 42.05
CA GLU A 32 -9.63 23.79 40.95
C GLU A 32 -9.83 22.63 39.97
N GLU A 33 -10.23 22.99 38.74
CA GLU A 33 -10.35 22.08 37.59
C GLU A 33 -9.01 21.40 37.31
N GLY A 34 -8.91 20.11 37.60
CA GLY A 34 -7.82 19.27 37.12
C GLY A 34 -7.29 18.22 38.09
N VAL A 35 -7.68 18.26 39.37
CA VAL A 35 -7.20 17.27 40.35
C VAL A 35 -8.22 16.13 40.50
N THR A 36 -7.77 14.90 40.26
CA THR A 36 -8.57 13.68 40.35
C THR A 36 -8.96 13.40 41.81
N ALA A 37 -10.19 13.71 42.17
CA ALA A 37 -10.75 13.31 43.47
C ALA A 37 -10.68 11.78 43.62
N GLU A 38 -10.18 11.30 44.77
CA GLU A 38 -9.94 9.87 45.00
C GLU A 38 -11.25 9.08 45.01
N GLU A 39 -11.36 8.11 44.10
CA GLU A 39 -12.52 7.24 43.98
C GLU A 39 -12.40 6.10 44.99
N GLY A 40 -13.23 6.14 46.02
CA GLY A 40 -13.35 5.09 47.03
C GLY A 40 -14.48 4.12 46.72
N THR A 41 -14.35 2.89 47.22
CA THR A 41 -15.46 1.92 47.25
C THR A 41 -15.71 1.48 48.68
N TYR A 42 -16.95 1.57 49.14
CA TYR A 42 -17.32 0.95 50.41
C TYR A 42 -17.49 -0.55 50.23
N THR A 43 -17.03 -1.32 51.22
CA THR A 43 -17.58 -2.65 51.45
C THR A 43 -19.00 -2.51 52.00
N GLU A 44 -19.84 -3.54 51.85
CA GLU A 44 -21.23 -3.51 52.35
C GLU A 44 -21.29 -3.25 53.87
N GLU A 45 -20.34 -3.79 54.64
CA GLU A 45 -20.24 -3.57 56.08
C GLU A 45 -19.83 -2.12 56.43
N ASP A 46 -18.87 -1.56 55.69
CA ASP A 46 -18.42 -0.17 55.91
C ASP A 46 -19.52 0.83 55.52
N PHE A 47 -20.25 0.56 54.44
CA PHE A 47 -21.39 1.37 54.03
C PHE A 47 -22.46 1.40 55.11
N LEU A 48 -22.84 0.23 55.66
CA LEU A 48 -23.83 0.14 56.72
C LEU A 48 -23.37 0.81 58.02
N LYS A 49 -22.07 0.76 58.32
CA LYS A 49 -21.47 1.44 59.45
C LYS A 49 -21.50 2.96 59.29
N GLU A 50 -21.10 3.47 58.12
CA GLU A 50 -21.11 4.90 57.81
C GLU A 50 -22.53 5.46 57.75
N ALA A 51 -23.49 4.68 57.23
CA ALA A 51 -24.90 5.05 57.20
C ALA A 51 -25.49 5.21 58.62
N ARG A 52 -24.99 4.46 59.60
CA ARG A 52 -25.43 4.57 61.01
C ARG A 52 -24.73 5.69 61.76
N LEU A 53 -23.44 5.92 61.50
CA LEU A 53 -22.62 6.88 62.23
C LEU A 53 -22.69 8.29 61.64
N ASN A 54 -22.61 8.44 60.31
CA ASN A 54 -22.55 9.72 59.61
C ASN A 54 -23.40 9.75 58.31
N PRO A 55 -24.73 9.61 58.39
CA PRO A 55 -25.60 9.49 57.21
C PRO A 55 -25.55 10.70 56.26
N LYS A 56 -25.31 11.92 56.77
CA LYS A 56 -25.20 13.13 55.94
C LYS A 56 -23.95 13.11 55.06
N GLN A 57 -22.81 12.70 55.63
CA GLN A 57 -21.55 12.64 54.92
C GLN A 57 -21.60 11.58 53.81
N LEU A 58 -22.18 10.42 54.13
CA LEU A 58 -22.43 9.37 53.13
C LEU A 58 -23.31 9.87 51.97
N PHE A 59 -24.39 10.60 52.27
CA PHE A 59 -25.25 11.19 51.24
C PHE A 59 -24.48 12.16 50.34
N ASP A 60 -23.67 13.05 50.91
CA ASP A 60 -22.88 14.02 50.15
C ASP A 60 -21.88 13.33 49.22
N PHE A 61 -21.22 12.25 49.68
CA PHE A 61 -20.21 11.56 48.87
C PHE A 61 -20.83 10.79 47.71
N VAL A 62 -21.97 10.13 47.97
CA VAL A 62 -22.75 9.42 46.94
C VAL A 62 -23.35 10.42 45.94
N TYR A 63 -23.86 11.56 46.41
CA TYR A 63 -24.42 12.60 45.54
C TYR A 63 -23.34 13.23 44.64
N ARG A 64 -22.17 13.59 45.20
CA ARG A 64 -21.02 14.07 44.42
C ARG A 64 -20.59 13.06 43.38
N ARG A 65 -20.59 11.77 43.74
CA ARG A 65 -20.28 10.69 42.81
C ARG A 65 -21.26 10.60 41.66
N GLN A 66 -22.56 10.65 41.96
CA GLN A 66 -23.61 10.61 40.94
C GLN A 66 -23.50 11.81 39.98
N MET A 67 -23.22 13.01 40.50
CA MET A 67 -23.02 14.22 39.69
C MET A 67 -21.79 14.12 38.78
N HIS A 68 -20.68 13.56 39.29
CA HIS A 68 -19.48 13.34 38.49
C HIS A 68 -19.72 12.36 37.34
N ILE A 69 -20.40 11.24 37.63
CA ILE A 69 -20.78 10.25 36.60
C ILE A 69 -21.67 10.91 35.52
N MET A 70 -22.67 11.70 35.92
CA MET A 70 -23.52 12.40 34.96
C MET A 70 -22.75 13.43 34.10
N LYS A 71 -21.72 14.08 34.66
CA LYS A 71 -20.83 14.98 33.91
C LYS A 71 -19.99 14.19 32.89
N GLN A 72 -19.41 13.06 33.28
CA GLN A 72 -18.65 12.16 32.41
C GLN A 72 -19.51 11.66 31.23
N TYR A 73 -20.73 11.19 31.49
CA TYR A 73 -21.66 10.76 30.43
C TYR A 73 -22.02 11.90 29.47
N ARG A 74 -22.17 13.14 29.96
CA ARG A 74 -22.48 14.28 29.09
C ARG A 74 -21.33 14.60 28.14
N ILE A 75 -20.09 14.59 28.64
CA ILE A 75 -18.90 14.84 27.83
C ILE A 75 -18.76 13.76 26.75
N LEU A 76 -18.86 12.49 27.16
CA LEU A 76 -18.81 11.36 26.22
C LEU A 76 -19.90 11.44 25.14
N TYR A 77 -21.10 11.90 25.49
CA TYR A 77 -22.18 12.06 24.52
C TYR A 77 -21.89 13.18 23.51
N GLN A 78 -21.33 14.32 23.98
CA GLN A 78 -20.95 15.43 23.11
C GLN A 78 -19.81 15.03 22.17
N GLU A 79 -18.76 14.37 22.68
CA GLU A 79 -17.65 13.86 21.86
C GLU A 79 -18.16 12.89 20.78
N HIS A 80 -19.09 11.99 21.12
CA HIS A 80 -19.69 11.09 20.13
C HIS A 80 -20.52 11.82 19.07
N GLU A 81 -21.22 12.91 19.43
CA GLU A 81 -21.99 13.72 18.48
C GLU A 81 -21.07 14.48 17.51
N GLU A 82 -19.94 15.00 18.00
CA GLU A 82 -18.88 15.62 17.17
C GLU A 82 -18.23 14.60 16.22
N ASP A 83 -17.88 13.42 16.72
CA ASP A 83 -17.34 12.31 15.91
C ASP A 83 -18.33 11.87 14.81
N LEU A 84 -19.64 11.93 15.09
CA LEU A 84 -20.68 11.59 14.11
C LEU A 84 -20.76 12.65 13.00
N ALA A 85 -20.66 13.92 13.36
CA ALA A 85 -20.64 15.03 12.41
C ALA A 85 -19.40 14.98 11.51
N GLU A 86 -18.20 14.77 12.08
CA GLU A 86 -16.96 14.63 11.30
C GLU A 86 -17.04 13.48 10.30
N LYS A 87 -17.66 12.36 10.70
CA LYS A 87 -17.87 11.21 9.82
C LYS A 87 -18.80 11.52 8.65
N ASP A 88 -19.83 12.32 8.85
CA ASP A 88 -20.74 12.73 7.78
C ASP A 88 -20.05 13.68 6.80
N ASP A 89 -19.24 14.63 7.29
CA ASP A 89 -18.42 15.52 6.45
C ASP A 89 -17.42 14.72 5.59
N LEU A 90 -16.70 13.77 6.20
CA LEU A 90 -15.76 12.89 5.48
C LEU A 90 -16.46 12.07 4.39
N LYS A 91 -17.70 11.68 4.63
CA LYS A 91 -18.50 10.92 3.67
C LYS A 91 -18.90 11.78 2.48
N GLU A 92 -19.29 13.03 2.70
CA GLU A 92 -19.57 13.98 1.62
C GLU A 92 -18.33 14.24 0.76
N GLU A 93 -17.16 14.45 1.38
CA GLU A 93 -15.90 14.63 0.65
C GLU A 93 -15.54 13.39 -0.17
N PHE A 94 -15.70 12.19 0.40
CA PHE A 94 -15.45 10.94 -0.30
C PHE A 94 -16.36 10.76 -1.53
N ASP A 95 -17.65 11.09 -1.40
CA ASP A 95 -18.60 11.01 -2.50
C ASP A 95 -18.30 12.05 -3.60
N ALA A 96 -17.86 13.26 -3.22
CA ALA A 96 -17.40 14.28 -4.17
C ALA A 96 -16.16 13.83 -4.94
N LEU A 97 -15.14 13.31 -4.24
CA LEU A 97 -13.90 12.82 -4.85
C LEU A 97 -14.16 11.62 -5.78
N LYS A 98 -15.09 10.74 -5.40
CA LYS A 98 -15.52 9.62 -6.24
C LYS A 98 -16.21 10.09 -7.52
N ALA A 99 -17.02 11.14 -7.45
CA ALA A 99 -17.64 11.76 -8.63
C ALA A 99 -16.60 12.40 -9.56
N GLU A 100 -15.60 13.10 -9.00
CA GLU A 100 -14.51 13.67 -9.77
C GLU A 100 -13.67 12.58 -10.45
N HIS A 101 -13.29 11.52 -9.72
CA HIS A 101 -12.56 10.39 -10.27
C HIS A 101 -13.30 9.73 -11.44
N LYS A 102 -14.64 9.59 -11.33
CA LYS A 102 -15.47 9.10 -12.43
C LYS A 102 -15.40 10.02 -13.66
N LYS A 103 -15.39 11.34 -13.46
CA LYS A 103 -15.27 12.33 -14.54
C LYS A 103 -13.89 12.27 -15.21
N VAL A 104 -12.82 12.21 -14.43
CA VAL A 104 -11.43 12.07 -14.93
C VAL A 104 -11.28 10.79 -15.74
N ARG A 105 -11.81 9.67 -15.25
CA ARG A 105 -11.80 8.39 -15.98
C ARG A 105 -12.48 8.51 -17.34
N LYS A 106 -13.67 9.10 -17.40
CA LYS A 106 -14.39 9.30 -18.67
C LYS A 106 -13.60 10.18 -19.64
N ASN A 107 -12.96 11.24 -19.14
CA ASN A 107 -12.11 12.10 -19.97
C ASN A 107 -10.88 11.36 -20.50
N MET A 108 -10.27 10.50 -19.66
CA MET A 108 -9.14 9.66 -20.09
C MET A 108 -9.56 8.67 -21.18
N GLU A 109 -10.70 8.00 -21.03
CA GLU A 109 -11.26 7.09 -22.04
C GLU A 109 -11.53 7.83 -23.36
N GLN A 110 -12.09 9.05 -23.30
CA GLN A 110 -12.31 9.87 -24.49
C GLN A 110 -11.00 10.29 -25.16
N LEU A 111 -9.99 10.71 -24.37
CA LEU A 111 -8.70 11.13 -24.92
C LEU A 111 -7.94 9.95 -25.53
N GLN A 112 -8.04 8.76 -24.94
CA GLN A 112 -7.50 7.53 -25.52
C GLN A 112 -8.17 7.19 -26.86
N SER A 113 -9.50 7.33 -26.96
CA SER A 113 -10.20 7.14 -28.23
C SER A 113 -9.73 8.13 -29.30
N GLN A 114 -9.57 9.41 -28.94
CA GLN A 114 -9.04 10.42 -29.87
C GLN A 114 -7.60 10.12 -30.29
N HIS A 115 -6.79 9.60 -29.38
CA HIS A 115 -5.42 9.20 -29.70
C HIS A 115 -5.39 8.04 -30.71
N GLN A 116 -6.23 7.02 -30.52
CA GLN A 116 -6.34 5.89 -31.44
C GLN A 116 -6.80 6.32 -32.84
N GLU A 117 -7.74 7.27 -32.92
CA GLU A 117 -8.20 7.83 -34.20
C GLU A 117 -7.06 8.57 -34.93
N LEU A 118 -6.31 9.42 -34.22
CA LEU A 118 -5.14 10.11 -34.78
C LEU A 118 -4.04 9.15 -35.22
N GLU A 119 -3.84 8.04 -34.50
CA GLU A 119 -2.90 7.00 -34.90
C GLU A 119 -3.35 6.27 -36.17
N ALA A 120 -4.65 5.97 -36.30
CA ALA A 120 -5.21 5.38 -37.50
C ALA A 120 -5.08 6.32 -38.71
N ASP A 121 -5.39 7.60 -38.54
CA ASP A 121 -5.23 8.62 -39.58
C ASP A 121 -3.77 8.75 -40.01
N ARG A 122 -2.84 8.82 -39.06
CA ARG A 122 -1.39 8.88 -39.34
C ARG A 122 -0.96 7.67 -40.18
N ASP A 123 -1.40 6.48 -39.82
CA ASP A 123 -1.05 5.25 -40.52
C ASP A 123 -1.68 5.19 -41.94
N MET A 124 -2.91 5.70 -42.10
CA MET A 124 -3.53 5.89 -43.42
C MET A 124 -2.73 6.84 -44.31
N PHE A 125 -2.28 7.98 -43.77
CA PHE A 125 -1.45 8.94 -44.51
C PHE A 125 -0.09 8.35 -44.89
N ARG A 126 0.56 7.62 -43.96
CA ARG A 126 1.82 6.92 -44.23
C ARG A 126 1.67 5.95 -45.41
N ASP A 127 0.60 5.15 -45.42
CA ASP A 127 0.37 4.15 -46.46
C ASP A 127 0.00 4.79 -47.80
N ALA A 128 -0.78 5.88 -47.80
CA ALA A 128 -1.08 6.66 -49.00
C ALA A 128 0.19 7.28 -49.60
N PHE A 129 1.06 7.84 -48.77
CA PHE A 129 2.33 8.42 -49.20
C PHE A 129 3.27 7.36 -49.79
N ALA A 130 3.38 6.18 -49.16
CA ALA A 130 4.16 5.07 -49.69
C ALA A 130 3.67 4.60 -51.07
N ARG A 131 2.35 4.57 -51.30
CA ARG A 131 1.76 4.24 -52.62
C ARG A 131 2.09 5.27 -53.70
N VAL A 132 2.12 6.56 -53.36
CA VAL A 132 2.51 7.63 -54.29
C VAL A 132 3.99 7.54 -54.64
N GLN A 133 4.85 7.34 -53.64
CA GLN A 133 6.30 7.21 -53.85
C GLN A 133 6.64 6.01 -54.76
N LEU A 134 5.95 4.87 -54.59
CA LEU A 134 6.14 3.69 -55.42
C LEU A 134 5.72 3.90 -56.90
N ARG A 135 4.73 4.77 -57.15
CA ARG A 135 4.31 5.14 -58.53
C ARG A 135 5.31 6.05 -59.22
N VAL A 136 6.01 6.91 -58.49
CA VAL A 136 7.03 7.83 -59.05
C VAL A 136 8.33 7.10 -59.41
N SER A 137 8.60 5.91 -58.84
CA SER A 137 9.81 5.13 -59.14
C SER A 137 9.73 4.23 -60.39
N ILE A 138 8.67 4.32 -61.20
CA ILE A 138 8.51 3.56 -62.45
C ILE A 138 8.62 4.52 -63.66
N GLU A 139 9.76 5.18 -63.81
CA GLU A 139 10.23 5.73 -65.10
C GLU A 139 11.73 5.44 -65.25
N PRO A 140 12.20 4.91 -66.40
CA PRO A 140 13.60 4.54 -66.59
C PRO A 140 14.41 5.69 -67.19
N GLY A 141 15.53 6.06 -66.57
CA GLY A 141 16.41 7.06 -67.16
C GLY A 141 17.74 7.30 -66.43
N THR A 142 18.79 6.72 -67.01
CA THR A 142 20.21 7.13 -66.98
C THR A 142 21.09 6.80 -65.78
N ALA A 143 22.10 5.98 -66.11
CA ALA A 143 23.21 5.52 -65.31
C ALA A 143 24.24 6.64 -65.03
N GLY A 144 24.91 6.51 -63.89
CA GLY A 144 26.14 7.22 -63.56
C GLY A 144 26.92 6.41 -62.54
N ALA A 145 27.81 5.55 -63.03
CA ALA A 145 28.76 4.81 -62.20
C ALA A 145 29.90 5.74 -61.76
N THR A 146 30.19 5.77 -60.47
CA THR A 146 31.54 6.09 -59.97
C THR A 146 31.88 5.16 -58.82
N ALA A 147 32.93 4.38 -59.06
CA ALA A 147 33.51 3.46 -58.11
C ALA A 147 34.38 4.18 -57.06
N ASN A 148 34.52 3.50 -55.92
CA ASN A 148 35.61 3.55 -54.95
C ASN A 148 35.61 4.71 -53.94
N HIS A 149 35.32 4.36 -52.68
CA HIS A 149 36.32 4.41 -51.60
C HIS A 149 35.88 3.44 -50.49
N ALA A 150 36.55 2.30 -50.40
CA ALA A 150 36.47 1.40 -49.26
C ALA A 150 37.25 2.06 -48.12
N THR A 151 36.56 2.88 -47.32
CA THR A 151 37.07 3.23 -45.99
C THR A 151 36.86 2.02 -45.11
N ASP A 152 37.96 1.53 -44.57
CA ASP A 152 38.05 0.58 -43.46
C ASP A 152 37.10 1.04 -42.34
N ARG A 153 35.88 0.47 -42.34
CA ARG A 153 34.88 0.70 -41.30
C ARG A 153 34.90 -0.54 -40.43
N THR A 154 35.54 -0.40 -39.28
CA THR A 154 35.32 -1.31 -38.17
C THR A 154 33.80 -1.51 -38.00
N PRO A 155 33.31 -2.76 -37.90
CA PRO A 155 31.90 -3.01 -37.71
C PRO A 155 31.47 -2.36 -36.39
N LYS A 156 30.54 -1.40 -36.47
CA LYS A 156 29.96 -0.74 -35.30
C LYS A 156 29.27 -1.76 -34.42
N SER A 157 29.27 -1.51 -33.11
CA SER A 157 28.65 -2.39 -32.12
C SER A 157 27.17 -2.63 -32.42
N THR A 158 26.68 -3.84 -32.15
CA THR A 158 25.26 -4.22 -32.31
C THR A 158 24.39 -3.32 -31.46
N LYS A 159 23.40 -2.66 -32.07
CA LYS A 159 22.49 -1.74 -31.36
C LYS A 159 21.70 -2.52 -30.30
N LEU A 160 21.97 -2.23 -29.03
CA LEU A 160 21.15 -2.71 -27.92
C LEU A 160 19.71 -2.16 -28.03
N PRO A 161 18.69 -2.88 -27.51
CA PRO A 161 17.33 -2.37 -27.43
C PRO A 161 17.32 -1.02 -26.70
N LYS A 162 16.61 -0.04 -27.27
CA LYS A 162 16.53 1.30 -26.67
C LYS A 162 15.57 1.24 -25.47
N GLY A 163 15.97 1.84 -24.35
CA GLY A 163 15.10 2.00 -23.17
C GLY A 163 13.85 2.84 -23.46
N SER A 164 12.93 2.88 -22.51
CA SER A 164 11.69 3.68 -22.60
C SER A 164 12.00 5.19 -22.67
N LYS A 165 11.07 5.97 -23.24
CA LYS A 165 11.21 7.43 -23.28
C LYS A 165 10.77 8.06 -21.97
N LEU A 166 11.41 9.16 -21.58
CA LEU A 166 11.02 9.97 -20.44
C LEU A 166 9.95 10.99 -20.85
N SER A 167 8.77 10.94 -20.23
CA SER A 167 7.70 11.94 -20.45
C SER A 167 7.58 12.91 -19.28
N ASP A 168 7.09 12.45 -18.14
CA ASP A 168 6.83 13.24 -16.93
C ASP A 168 7.62 12.77 -15.69
N GLY A 169 8.41 11.68 -15.84
CA GLY A 169 9.20 11.08 -14.78
C GLY A 169 8.45 10.08 -13.89
N ALA A 170 7.20 9.72 -14.24
CA ALA A 170 6.44 8.70 -13.52
C ALA A 170 6.78 7.28 -14.00
N GLU A 171 6.66 7.03 -15.31
CA GLU A 171 7.02 5.75 -15.94
C GLU A 171 7.79 5.99 -17.25
N PRO A 172 9.08 5.61 -17.33
CA PRO A 172 9.96 5.18 -16.24
C PRO A 172 10.24 6.31 -15.23
N THR A 173 10.66 5.94 -14.01
CA THR A 173 11.21 6.92 -13.07
C THR A 173 12.45 7.58 -13.65
N PHE A 174 12.71 8.83 -13.29
CA PHE A 174 13.86 9.57 -13.82
C PHE A 174 15.19 8.83 -13.58
N GLU A 175 15.36 8.22 -12.41
CA GLU A 175 16.58 7.50 -12.06
C GLU A 175 16.78 6.23 -12.88
N SER A 176 15.73 5.42 -13.05
CA SER A 176 15.79 4.22 -13.90
C SER A 176 16.13 4.61 -15.33
N TRP A 177 15.47 5.65 -15.84
CA TRP A 177 15.73 6.17 -17.19
C TRP A 177 17.17 6.68 -17.34
N LEU A 178 17.68 7.43 -16.36
CA LEU A 178 19.04 7.97 -16.39
C LEU A 178 20.10 6.86 -16.46
N ILE A 179 19.91 5.78 -15.69
CA ILE A 179 20.78 4.59 -15.72
C ILE A 179 20.79 3.97 -17.13
N ASP A 180 19.61 3.76 -17.71
CA ASP A 180 19.48 3.19 -19.06
C ASP A 180 20.13 4.07 -20.13
N MET A 181 20.00 5.40 -20.00
CA MET A 181 20.57 6.35 -20.96
C MET A 181 22.09 6.39 -20.88
N ARG A 182 22.66 6.43 -19.67
CA ARG A 182 24.11 6.36 -19.48
C ARG A 182 24.68 5.06 -20.01
N ALA A 183 24.07 3.93 -19.66
CA ALA A 183 24.46 2.62 -20.19
C ALA A 183 24.38 2.56 -21.72
N SER A 184 23.35 3.18 -22.32
CA SER A 184 23.19 3.24 -23.79
C SER A 184 24.29 4.05 -24.47
N LEU A 185 24.71 5.16 -23.85
CA LEU A 185 25.78 6.02 -24.35
C LEU A 185 27.16 5.37 -24.19
N ASP A 186 27.40 4.68 -23.07
CA ASP A 186 28.66 3.99 -22.78
C ASP A 186 28.85 2.76 -23.66
N ASN A 187 27.83 1.90 -23.78
CA ASN A 187 27.92 0.65 -24.55
C ASN A 187 27.97 0.86 -26.08
N ASN A 188 27.47 2.00 -26.56
CA ASN A 188 27.46 2.36 -27.98
C ASN A 188 28.26 3.64 -28.23
N ARG A 189 29.41 3.78 -27.56
CA ARG A 189 30.24 4.99 -27.64
C ARG A 189 30.67 5.31 -29.08
N ASP A 190 30.88 4.29 -29.90
CA ASP A 190 31.17 4.36 -31.35
C ASP A 190 30.00 4.89 -32.20
N HIS A 191 28.77 4.90 -31.67
CA HIS A 191 27.61 5.54 -32.29
C HIS A 191 27.42 6.99 -31.83
N TYR A 192 28.05 7.41 -30.73
CA TYR A 192 27.83 8.70 -30.08
C TYR A 192 29.15 9.46 -29.78
N GLU A 193 30.04 9.52 -30.77
CA GLU A 193 31.39 10.08 -30.63
C GLU A 193 31.39 11.60 -30.32
N THR A 194 30.42 12.35 -30.85
CA THR A 194 30.35 13.81 -30.72
C THR A 194 29.34 14.26 -29.67
N PRO A 195 29.54 15.43 -29.02
CA PRO A 195 28.54 16.00 -28.11
C PRO A 195 27.17 16.18 -28.78
N GLY A 196 27.15 16.64 -30.03
CA GLY A 196 25.91 16.82 -30.79
C GLY A 196 25.12 15.52 -31.00
N THR A 197 25.80 14.40 -31.29
CA THR A 197 25.13 13.10 -31.45
C THR A 197 24.63 12.53 -30.12
N ARG A 198 25.33 12.79 -29.00
CA ARG A 198 24.85 12.45 -27.66
C ARG A 198 23.64 13.28 -27.26
N MET A 199 23.67 14.58 -27.48
CA MET A 199 22.53 15.48 -27.19
C MET A 199 21.30 15.14 -28.03
N ALA A 200 21.49 14.86 -29.33
CA ALA A 200 20.41 14.42 -30.22
C ALA A 200 19.80 13.08 -29.75
N PHE A 201 20.63 12.17 -29.22
CA PHE A 201 20.15 10.93 -28.61
C PHE A 201 19.27 11.22 -27.40
N VAL A 202 19.77 11.98 -26.41
CA VAL A 202 19.01 12.31 -25.19
C VAL A 202 17.69 13.01 -25.52
N LYS A 203 17.72 13.97 -26.47
CA LYS A 203 16.52 14.66 -26.93
C LYS A 203 15.48 13.71 -27.51
N ARG A 204 15.90 12.71 -28.30
CA ARG A 204 15.00 11.69 -28.87
C ARG A 204 14.40 10.77 -27.79
N MET A 205 15.11 10.59 -26.69
CA MET A 205 14.69 9.76 -25.56
C MET A 205 13.81 10.54 -24.56
N CYS A 206 13.54 11.81 -24.82
CA CYS A 206 12.61 12.64 -24.06
C CYS A 206 11.37 12.98 -24.90
N GLU A 207 10.19 12.86 -24.31
CA GLU A 207 8.92 13.30 -24.88
C GLU A 207 8.12 14.12 -23.88
N GLY A 208 6.90 14.51 -24.23
CA GLY A 208 5.98 15.19 -23.31
C GLY A 208 6.60 16.38 -22.57
N ARG A 209 6.56 16.32 -21.24
CA ARG A 209 7.04 17.39 -20.34
C ARG A 209 8.57 17.49 -20.37
N ALA A 210 9.29 16.37 -20.31
CA ALA A 210 10.76 16.34 -20.36
C ALA A 210 11.30 17.00 -21.63
N SER A 211 10.70 16.70 -22.78
CA SER A 211 11.07 17.32 -24.06
C SER A 211 10.87 18.84 -24.05
N LYS A 212 9.76 19.33 -23.47
CA LYS A 212 9.47 20.77 -23.33
C LYS A 212 10.51 21.49 -22.49
N HIS A 213 11.03 20.87 -21.43
CA HIS A 213 12.06 21.47 -20.58
C HIS A 213 13.44 21.56 -21.24
N LEU A 214 13.73 20.70 -22.22
CA LEU A 214 14.99 20.76 -22.96
C LEU A 214 15.00 21.84 -24.05
N LEU A 215 13.85 22.08 -24.70
CA LEU A 215 13.78 22.95 -25.89
C LEU A 215 14.37 24.36 -25.69
N PRO A 216 14.10 25.10 -24.60
CA PRO A 216 14.59 26.47 -24.46
C PRO A 216 16.11 26.60 -24.55
N ARG A 217 16.85 25.62 -23.99
CA ARG A 217 18.32 25.61 -23.99
C ARG A 217 18.93 24.93 -25.23
N MET A 218 18.10 24.33 -26.09
CA MET A 218 18.54 23.72 -27.35
C MET A 218 18.37 24.65 -28.57
N ARG A 219 17.84 25.87 -28.40
CA ARG A 219 17.71 26.84 -29.49
C ARG A 219 19.05 27.52 -29.77
N ASP A 220 19.26 27.90 -31.03
CA ASP A 220 20.48 28.56 -31.49
C ASP A 220 20.72 29.92 -30.83
N ASP A 221 19.66 30.58 -30.38
CA ASP A 221 19.69 31.89 -29.70
C ASP A 221 19.71 31.77 -28.16
N SER A 222 19.85 30.56 -27.62
CA SER A 222 19.89 30.36 -26.17
C SER A 222 21.11 31.05 -25.55
N PRO A 223 20.93 31.89 -24.52
CA PRO A 223 22.06 32.49 -23.79
C PRO A 223 22.84 31.47 -22.95
N ASN A 224 22.28 30.27 -22.73
CA ASN A 224 22.92 29.19 -21.97
C ASN A 224 22.63 27.82 -22.63
N PRO A 225 23.27 27.53 -23.78
CA PRO A 225 23.07 26.29 -24.51
C PRO A 225 23.68 25.10 -23.75
N PHE A 226 23.18 23.90 -24.05
CA PHE A 226 23.83 22.67 -23.58
C PHE A 226 25.13 22.41 -24.36
N THR A 227 26.19 21.99 -23.67
CA THR A 227 27.47 21.63 -24.28
C THR A 227 27.50 20.16 -24.65
N ASP A 228 26.90 19.30 -23.81
CA ASP A 228 26.84 17.86 -23.99
C ASP A 228 25.57 17.24 -23.35
N ALA A 229 25.37 15.94 -23.58
CA ALA A 229 24.31 15.15 -22.95
C ALA A 229 24.34 15.19 -21.42
N GLU A 230 25.52 15.33 -20.79
CA GLU A 230 25.61 15.41 -19.32
C GLU A 230 24.93 16.68 -18.79
N ASP A 231 25.07 17.82 -19.47
CA ASP A 231 24.38 19.06 -19.10
C ASP A 231 22.86 18.90 -19.21
N MET A 232 22.39 18.08 -20.16
CA MET A 232 20.97 17.76 -20.31
C MET A 232 20.49 16.86 -19.16
N PHE A 233 21.29 15.89 -18.73
CA PHE A 233 20.96 15.04 -17.59
C PHE A 233 20.89 15.85 -16.29
N GLU A 234 21.87 16.72 -16.03
CA GLU A 234 21.85 17.58 -14.84
C GLU A 234 20.66 18.54 -14.86
N HIS A 235 20.32 19.12 -16.00
CA HIS A 235 19.11 19.94 -16.13
C HIS A 235 17.83 19.16 -15.83
N LEU A 236 17.67 17.97 -16.43
CA LEU A 236 16.50 17.11 -16.15
C LEU A 236 16.45 16.63 -14.70
N LYS A 237 17.60 16.39 -14.08
CA LYS A 237 17.72 16.02 -12.67
C LYS A 237 17.15 17.11 -11.77
N THR A 238 17.39 18.40 -12.06
CA THR A 238 16.79 19.49 -11.27
C THR A 238 15.26 19.53 -11.31
N ILE A 239 14.65 18.90 -12.32
CA ILE A 239 13.19 18.96 -12.57
C ILE A 239 12.49 17.68 -12.09
N PHE A 240 13.08 16.52 -12.37
CA PHE A 240 12.44 15.22 -12.17
C PHE A 240 13.03 14.41 -11.03
N LEU A 241 14.19 14.79 -10.47
CA LEU A 241 14.69 14.14 -9.26
C LEU A 241 13.92 14.66 -8.05
N ASP A 242 13.38 13.74 -7.26
CA ASP A 242 12.72 14.08 -6.01
C ASP A 242 13.75 14.46 -4.95
N VAL A 243 13.89 15.77 -4.69
CA VAL A 243 14.83 16.33 -3.70
C VAL A 243 14.57 15.74 -2.30
N ASN A 244 13.32 15.38 -2.00
CA ASN A 244 12.93 14.82 -0.70
C ASN A 244 12.91 13.29 -0.69
N ARG A 245 13.48 12.61 -1.70
CA ARG A 245 13.48 11.14 -1.78
C ARG A 245 13.99 10.48 -0.51
N VAL A 246 15.15 10.93 -0.01
CA VAL A 246 15.78 10.35 1.19
C VAL A 246 14.87 10.50 2.41
N ASN A 247 14.27 11.69 2.60
CA ASN A 247 13.35 11.95 3.71
C ASN A 247 12.07 11.12 3.58
N LYS A 248 11.47 11.05 2.38
CA LYS A 248 10.30 10.19 2.12
C LYS A 248 10.62 8.72 2.36
N ALA A 249 11.82 8.25 2.02
CA ALA A 249 12.26 6.90 2.29
C ALA A 249 12.43 6.66 3.79
N LYS A 250 13.01 7.61 4.54
CA LYS A 250 13.09 7.58 6.00
C LYS A 250 11.71 7.50 6.64
N ASP A 251 10.76 8.34 6.21
CA ASP A 251 9.39 8.34 6.73
C ASP A 251 8.69 7.01 6.47
N LYS A 252 8.82 6.49 5.24
CA LYS A 252 8.28 5.17 4.86
C LYS A 252 8.93 4.04 5.64
N LEU A 253 10.25 4.06 5.83
CA LEU A 253 10.97 3.07 6.63
C LEU A 253 10.56 3.15 8.10
N TYR A 254 10.35 4.35 8.63
CA TYR A 254 9.92 4.57 10.01
C TYR A 254 8.58 3.89 10.30
N ILE A 255 7.60 4.03 9.41
CA ILE A 255 6.27 3.41 9.56
C ILE A 255 6.20 1.96 9.06
N LEU A 256 7.21 1.48 8.32
CA LEU A 256 7.22 0.14 7.78
C LEU A 256 7.14 -0.88 8.93
N GLN A 257 6.20 -1.81 8.84
CA GLN A 257 6.07 -2.91 9.79
C GLN A 257 5.57 -4.14 9.02
N MET A 258 6.17 -5.29 9.28
CA MET A 258 5.75 -6.55 8.68
C MET A 258 4.37 -6.91 9.23
N LYS A 259 3.37 -7.01 8.35
CA LYS A 259 2.03 -7.47 8.74
C LYS A 259 2.03 -8.99 8.90
N LYS A 260 1.04 -9.51 9.62
CA LYS A 260 0.89 -10.96 9.87
C LYS A 260 0.78 -11.78 8.59
N ASP A 261 0.05 -11.27 7.59
CA ASP A 261 -0.23 -11.99 6.34
C ASP A 261 0.75 -11.65 5.21
N THR A 262 1.76 -10.81 5.48
CA THR A 262 2.76 -10.45 4.48
C THR A 262 3.83 -11.53 4.41
N ARG A 263 4.13 -11.96 3.18
CA ARG A 263 5.22 -12.88 2.91
C ARG A 263 6.55 -12.21 3.23
N PHE A 264 7.43 -12.89 3.96
CA PHE A 264 8.69 -12.30 4.42
C PHE A 264 9.56 -11.77 3.26
N GLN A 265 9.57 -12.45 2.11
CA GLN A 265 10.32 -12.04 0.92
C GLN A 265 9.89 -10.67 0.39
N ASP A 266 8.58 -10.43 0.34
CA ASP A 266 8.01 -9.19 -0.19
C ASP A 266 8.31 -8.04 0.79
N PHE A 267 8.13 -8.30 2.09
CA PHE A 267 8.50 -7.36 3.13
C PHE A 267 10.01 -7.03 3.13
N LEU A 268 10.88 -8.03 2.95
CA LEU A 268 12.32 -7.83 2.92
C LEU A 268 12.75 -7.00 1.71
N ALA A 269 12.09 -7.18 0.56
CA ALA A 269 12.35 -6.37 -0.63
C ALA A 269 12.02 -4.89 -0.35
N ASP A 270 10.83 -4.62 0.20
CA ASP A 270 10.41 -3.26 0.57
C ASP A 270 11.35 -2.64 1.61
N PHE A 271 11.70 -3.40 2.66
CA PHE A 271 12.64 -2.95 3.69
C PHE A 271 13.99 -2.61 3.10
N THR A 272 14.57 -3.48 2.27
CA THR A 272 15.92 -3.30 1.71
C THR A 272 15.96 -2.08 0.79
N GLN A 273 14.93 -1.90 -0.04
CA GLN A 273 14.80 -0.72 -0.88
C GLN A 273 14.72 0.56 -0.03
N LEU A 274 13.83 0.59 0.97
CA LEU A 274 13.66 1.77 1.82
C LEU A 274 14.90 2.06 2.69
N ALA A 275 15.57 1.03 3.19
CA ALA A 275 16.81 1.16 3.95
C ALA A 275 17.92 1.78 3.09
N GLN A 276 18.08 1.31 1.84
CA GLN A 276 19.04 1.87 0.89
C GLN A 276 18.69 3.31 0.53
N ASP A 277 17.43 3.59 0.20
CA ASP A 277 16.96 4.91 -0.24
C ASP A 277 16.97 5.94 0.90
N SER A 278 16.86 5.49 2.14
CA SER A 278 16.95 6.32 3.35
C SER A 278 18.39 6.62 3.78
N GLU A 279 19.37 6.05 3.09
CA GLU A 279 20.80 6.10 3.45
C GLU A 279 21.07 5.56 4.87
N LEU A 280 20.30 4.56 5.31
CA LEU A 280 20.51 3.92 6.60
C LEU A 280 21.86 3.20 6.60
N GLU A 281 22.63 3.37 7.67
CA GLU A 281 23.92 2.71 7.82
C GLU A 281 23.75 1.17 7.83
N ILE A 282 24.50 0.47 6.97
CA ILE A 282 24.40 -1.00 6.79
C ILE A 282 24.58 -1.76 8.12
N SER A 283 25.41 -1.24 9.02
CA SER A 283 25.63 -1.80 10.36
C SER A 283 24.34 -1.85 11.20
N SER A 284 23.42 -0.92 10.97
CA SER A 284 22.14 -0.81 11.68
C SER A 284 21.02 -1.63 11.05
N TRP A 285 21.18 -2.13 9.82
CA TRP A 285 20.13 -2.82 9.08
C TRP A 285 19.64 -4.08 9.79
N LYS A 286 20.52 -4.83 10.46
CA LYS A 286 20.14 -6.03 11.23
C LYS A 286 19.12 -5.67 12.31
N ASN A 287 19.48 -4.70 13.14
CA ASN A 287 18.70 -4.29 14.30
C ASN A 287 17.39 -3.61 13.85
N GLU A 288 17.45 -2.82 12.78
CA GLU A 288 16.27 -2.18 12.23
C GLU A 288 15.32 -3.21 11.62
N LEU A 289 15.82 -4.16 10.81
CA LEU A 289 14.99 -5.24 10.27
C LEU A 289 14.28 -5.99 11.38
N TYR A 290 15.01 -6.39 12.43
CA TYR A 290 14.43 -7.09 13.59
C TYR A 290 13.26 -6.31 14.21
N ARG A 291 13.42 -5.00 14.46
CA ARG A 291 12.37 -4.12 15.02
C ARG A 291 11.13 -4.00 14.12
N LYS A 292 11.28 -4.26 12.83
CA LYS A 292 10.22 -4.12 11.81
C LYS A 292 9.52 -5.45 11.50
N LEU A 293 10.05 -6.57 12.00
CA LEU A 293 9.39 -7.88 11.90
C LEU A 293 8.13 -7.91 12.78
N ASN A 294 7.18 -8.78 12.44
CA ASN A 294 6.04 -9.05 13.31
C ASN A 294 6.50 -9.81 14.57
N PHE A 295 5.69 -9.78 15.63
CA PHE A 295 6.05 -10.40 16.92
C PHE A 295 6.33 -11.90 16.84
N GLU A 296 5.65 -12.64 15.96
CA GLU A 296 5.88 -14.08 15.78
C GLU A 296 7.28 -14.35 15.23
N MET A 297 7.69 -13.59 14.22
CA MET A 297 9.03 -13.63 13.64
C MET A 297 10.07 -13.14 14.64
N GLN A 298 9.85 -12.01 15.31
CA GLN A 298 10.77 -11.45 16.31
C GLN A 298 11.10 -12.48 17.39
N HIS A 299 10.07 -13.08 18.00
CA HIS A 299 10.28 -14.09 19.03
C HIS A 299 11.06 -15.30 18.50
N ALA A 300 10.82 -15.69 17.25
CA ALA A 300 11.46 -16.86 16.65
C ALA A 300 12.91 -16.63 16.18
N VAL A 301 13.34 -15.38 15.96
CA VAL A 301 14.73 -15.03 15.60
C VAL A 301 15.46 -14.21 16.68
N MET A 302 14.89 -14.12 17.88
CA MET A 302 15.42 -13.30 18.98
C MET A 302 16.88 -13.64 19.32
N LYS A 303 17.20 -14.94 19.34
CA LYS A 303 18.56 -15.42 19.64
C LYS A 303 19.57 -14.95 18.58
N GLU A 304 19.20 -15.04 17.31
CA GLU A 304 20.03 -14.61 16.19
C GLU A 304 20.14 -13.07 16.12
N ALA A 305 19.11 -12.35 16.56
CA ALA A 305 19.15 -10.90 16.65
C ALA A 305 20.17 -10.43 17.71
N ASP A 306 20.20 -11.09 18.88
CA ASP A 306 21.11 -10.79 19.99
C ASP A 306 22.55 -11.26 19.75
N GLU A 307 22.81 -12.08 18.73
CA GLU A 307 24.16 -12.56 18.42
C GLU A 307 25.05 -11.42 17.91
N GLU A 308 26.00 -11.02 18.75
CA GLU A 308 27.04 -10.06 18.41
C GLU A 308 27.92 -10.57 17.27
N GLY A 309 28.15 -9.73 16.26
CA GLY A 309 28.96 -10.09 15.08
C GLY A 309 28.20 -10.87 14.00
N MET A 310 26.93 -11.24 14.20
CA MET A 310 26.11 -11.77 13.10
C MET A 310 25.93 -10.70 12.02
N GLY A 311 26.47 -10.95 10.84
CA GLY A 311 26.31 -10.06 9.69
C GLY A 311 24.91 -10.09 9.10
N TRP A 312 24.55 -9.02 8.35
CA TRP A 312 23.27 -8.86 7.66
C TRP A 312 22.81 -10.13 6.91
N ALA A 313 23.67 -10.71 6.07
CA ALA A 313 23.33 -11.87 5.26
C ALA A 313 22.99 -13.13 6.09
N ALA A 314 23.68 -13.33 7.21
CA ALA A 314 23.42 -14.45 8.11
C ALA A 314 22.07 -14.28 8.82
N PHE A 315 21.78 -13.08 9.31
CA PHE A 315 20.52 -12.77 9.97
C PHE A 315 19.32 -12.88 9.02
N VAL A 316 19.44 -12.37 7.80
CA VAL A 316 18.42 -12.53 6.75
C VAL A 316 18.16 -14.01 6.46
N ASN A 317 19.20 -14.84 6.35
CA ASN A 317 19.05 -16.28 6.13
C ASN A 317 18.32 -16.97 7.31
N ALA A 318 18.62 -16.58 8.55
CA ALA A 318 17.88 -17.04 9.72
C ALA A 318 16.38 -16.69 9.62
N CYS A 319 16.08 -15.43 9.28
CA CYS A 319 14.70 -14.98 9.07
C CYS A 319 13.99 -15.78 7.96
N TYR A 320 14.66 -16.04 6.83
CA TYR A 320 14.12 -16.87 5.75
C TYR A 320 13.73 -18.28 6.21
N LYS A 321 14.65 -18.96 6.93
CA LYS A 321 14.40 -20.30 7.45
C LYS A 321 13.24 -20.32 8.43
N THR A 322 13.19 -19.34 9.32
CA THR A 322 12.13 -19.18 10.30
C THR A 322 10.78 -18.90 9.66
N ALA A 323 10.71 -17.96 8.71
CA ALA A 323 9.48 -17.63 7.98
C ALA A 323 8.90 -18.85 7.25
N ASN A 324 9.75 -19.60 6.53
CA ASN A 324 9.34 -20.82 5.85
C ASN A 324 8.85 -21.90 6.84
N ARG A 325 9.46 -21.99 8.02
CA ARG A 325 9.04 -22.96 9.05
C ARG A 325 7.70 -22.56 9.68
N LEU A 326 7.49 -21.29 9.95
CA LEU A 326 6.22 -20.76 10.47
C LEU A 326 5.09 -20.97 9.48
N GLU A 327 5.33 -20.76 8.18
CA GLU A 327 4.36 -21.04 7.12
C GLU A 327 3.96 -22.53 7.13
N GLN A 328 4.92 -23.45 7.22
CA GLN A 328 4.63 -24.90 7.33
C GLN A 328 3.81 -25.24 8.58
N ILE A 329 4.13 -24.62 9.73
CA ILE A 329 3.40 -24.82 10.98
C ILE A 329 1.95 -24.32 10.84
N ASN A 330 1.74 -23.15 10.24
CA ASN A 330 0.42 -22.58 10.04
C ASN A 330 -0.42 -23.42 9.06
N LEU A 331 0.18 -23.91 7.97
CA LEU A 331 -0.48 -24.88 7.08
C LEU A 331 -0.87 -26.18 7.81
N ALA A 332 -0.03 -26.67 8.72
CA ALA A 332 -0.34 -27.85 9.53
C ALA A 332 -1.48 -27.59 10.53
N LYS A 333 -1.48 -26.43 11.20
CA LYS A 333 -2.55 -26.00 12.11
C LYS A 333 -3.89 -25.89 11.38
N ASP A 334 -3.92 -25.28 10.20
CA ASP A 334 -5.11 -25.14 9.38
C ASP A 334 -5.70 -26.52 8.99
N ARG A 335 -4.83 -27.47 8.61
CA ARG A 335 -5.27 -28.85 8.30
C ARG A 335 -5.91 -29.52 9.51
N ILE A 336 -5.37 -29.33 10.71
CA ILE A 336 -5.91 -29.91 11.95
C ILE A 336 -7.26 -29.26 12.30
N GLN A 337 -7.37 -27.93 12.20
CA GLN A 337 -8.61 -27.20 12.48
C GLN A 337 -9.74 -27.59 11.52
N ARG A 338 -9.46 -27.72 10.21
CA ARG A 338 -10.45 -28.18 9.22
C ARG A 338 -10.92 -29.60 9.50
N ARG A 339 -10.03 -30.47 9.98
CA ARG A 339 -10.37 -31.86 10.35
C ARG A 339 -11.23 -31.94 11.62
N GLY A 340 -11.02 -31.03 12.58
CA GLY A 340 -11.84 -30.91 13.80
C GLY A 340 -13.25 -30.33 13.56
N GLY A 341 -13.40 -29.44 12.58
CA GLY A 341 -14.71 -28.88 12.19
C GLY A 341 -15.63 -29.90 11.51
N ALA A 342 -15.08 -30.77 10.65
CA ALA A 342 -15.84 -31.82 9.97
C ALA A 342 -16.38 -32.90 10.95
N ALA A 343 -15.64 -33.20 12.03
CA ALA A 343 -16.07 -34.17 13.03
C ALA A 343 -17.24 -33.67 13.90
N ARG A 344 -17.38 -32.35 14.11
CA ARG A 344 -18.50 -31.76 14.89
C ARG A 344 -19.81 -31.66 14.11
N SER A 345 -19.76 -31.59 12.77
CA SER A 345 -20.94 -31.57 11.90
C SER A 345 -21.70 -32.90 11.88
N ASN A 346 -21.00 -34.04 11.99
CA ASN A 346 -21.63 -35.36 11.87
C ASN A 346 -22.34 -35.86 13.13
N THR A 347 -22.14 -35.24 14.29
CA THR A 347 -22.75 -35.70 15.55
C THR A 347 -24.12 -35.06 15.82
N ALA A 348 -24.48 -33.98 15.11
CA ALA A 348 -25.74 -33.27 15.34
C ALA A 348 -26.97 -33.90 14.65
N ASN A 349 -26.79 -34.89 13.76
CA ASN A 349 -27.88 -35.37 12.90
C ASN A 349 -28.45 -36.76 13.25
N ASN A 350 -28.04 -37.37 14.37
CA ASN A 350 -28.42 -38.74 14.71
C ASN A 350 -29.44 -38.89 15.85
N ASN A 351 -30.19 -37.84 16.19
CA ASN A 351 -31.27 -37.94 17.16
C ASN A 351 -32.65 -37.73 16.48
N SER A 352 -33.06 -38.71 15.68
CA SER A 352 -34.48 -38.94 15.41
C SER A 352 -34.79 -40.44 15.57
N ASN A 353 -35.78 -40.67 16.44
CA ASN A 353 -36.21 -41.91 17.06
C ASN A 353 -36.75 -42.95 16.04
N PRO A 354 -36.52 -44.28 16.20
CA PRO A 354 -37.15 -45.29 15.37
C PRO A 354 -38.46 -45.76 16.03
N ALA A 355 -39.61 -45.48 15.40
CA ALA A 355 -40.89 -46.06 15.80
C ALA A 355 -41.42 -46.97 14.68
N SER A 356 -41.57 -48.23 15.05
CA SER A 356 -42.03 -49.39 14.29
C SER A 356 -43.56 -49.45 14.17
N ARG A 357 -44.09 -49.84 12.99
CA ARG A 357 -45.33 -50.66 12.81
C ARG A 357 -45.54 -51.01 11.33
N ALA A 358 -45.26 -52.26 10.91
CA ALA A 358 -46.18 -53.40 10.74
C ALA A 358 -46.88 -53.50 9.36
N SER A 359 -46.45 -54.49 8.58
CA SER A 359 -47.21 -55.22 7.54
C SER A 359 -48.39 -55.95 8.21
N THR A 360 -49.60 -56.21 7.67
CA THR A 360 -50.15 -56.69 6.37
C THR A 360 -51.71 -56.82 6.58
N PRO A 361 -52.59 -57.43 5.74
CA PRO A 361 -52.72 -57.65 4.28
C PRO A 361 -54.17 -57.47 3.69
N GLY A 362 -54.30 -57.53 2.35
CA GLY A 362 -55.52 -57.95 1.58
C GLY A 362 -56.56 -56.85 1.31
N THR A 363 -57.29 -56.76 0.18
CA THR A 363 -57.57 -57.65 -0.96
C THR A 363 -58.41 -56.84 -1.98
N GLY A 364 -58.28 -57.11 -3.28
CA GLY A 364 -59.44 -57.07 -4.20
C GLY A 364 -59.38 -56.22 -5.47
N GLN A 365 -59.18 -56.92 -6.60
CA GLN A 365 -59.82 -56.76 -7.93
C GLN A 365 -59.53 -55.47 -8.74
N ALA A 366 -58.89 -55.47 -9.91
CA ALA A 366 -59.08 -56.18 -11.20
C ALA A 366 -59.62 -55.21 -12.28
N LYS A 367 -58.95 -55.25 -13.46
CA LYS A 367 -59.35 -54.94 -14.86
C LYS A 367 -58.17 -54.21 -15.55
N GLU A 368 -57.41 -54.85 -16.44
CA GLU A 368 -57.69 -55.03 -17.89
C GLU A 368 -58.15 -53.72 -18.56
N ALA A 369 -57.64 -53.25 -19.70
CA ALA A 369 -56.66 -53.75 -20.66
C ALA A 369 -56.34 -52.62 -21.67
N TYR A 370 -55.44 -52.97 -22.57
CA TYR A 370 -55.18 -52.41 -23.91
C TYR A 370 -54.07 -51.38 -24.12
N MET A 371 -53.23 -51.83 -25.04
CA MET A 371 -52.04 -51.30 -25.64
C MET A 371 -52.42 -50.88 -27.07
N THR A 372 -51.91 -49.72 -27.51
CA THR A 372 -51.53 -49.35 -28.91
C THR A 372 -52.65 -49.14 -29.93
N PRO A 373 -52.42 -48.45 -31.07
CA PRO A 373 -51.16 -48.14 -31.79
C PRO A 373 -50.27 -47.07 -31.17
#